data_AF-A0A429DWZ5-F1
#
_entry.id   AF-A0A429DWZ5-F1
#
_cell.length_a   1.000
_cell.length_b   1.000
_cell.length_c   1.000
_cell.angle_alpha   90.00
_cell.angle_beta   90.00
_cell.angle_gamma   90.00
#
_symmetry.space_group_name_H-M   'P 1'
#
loop_
_entity.id
_entity.type
_entity.pdbx_description
1 polymer ?
#
loop_
_entity_poly.entity_id
_entity_poly.type
_entity_poly.pdbx_seq_one_letter_code
_entity_poly.pdbx_strand_id
1 'polypeptide(L)'
;MLHRSAPGEPLPRDGEPYPDDELHRRRRGPKTPEHRHSPGRDVVLVLDAHFARASALPSELADAFHDVYVPIHQNEHIAAAAERAARERVRHTGRWLVRYGTDRCAVTVGLALLAAVGTADDIPLIQTIGLLSNSFGPLAAHAFERQAGGVEALLWLAERVTGWGRVYVVEALCRLDDPTARPWLLRRACDGDFLNGYFAGNVATVAKLHEALADLDRDSEMVDHVGRLLHQMSDCGGMGLTLAHYPHSASVLEAHARHVGLLGPTIERYFTIAVLAQHLTTEPPEAAGCTAAQQEALRATYLEVLDREEWTQAARAGLATDDDRMRWLADHRAPQLRLRAFPDRGSDAED
;
A
#
# COMPACT_ATOMS: atom_id res chain seq x y z
N MET A 1 -17.36 -12.03 -11.46
CA MET A 1 -18.61 -11.22 -11.42
C MET A 1 -18.48 -9.99 -10.56
N LEU A 2 -17.82 -10.05 -9.38
CA LEU A 2 -17.70 -8.94 -8.43
C LEU A 2 -17.05 -7.66 -9.00
N HIS A 3 -15.97 -7.77 -9.78
CA HIS A 3 -15.38 -6.58 -10.41
C HIS A 3 -16.30 -5.92 -11.47
N ARG A 4 -17.21 -6.68 -12.10
CA ARG A 4 -18.12 -6.11 -13.12
C ARG A 4 -19.22 -5.24 -12.51
N SER A 5 -19.57 -5.45 -11.24
CA SER A 5 -20.57 -4.64 -10.54
C SER A 5 -20.01 -3.30 -10.05
N ALA A 6 -18.71 -3.22 -9.75
CA ALA A 6 -18.03 -1.99 -9.35
C ALA A 6 -16.60 -1.94 -9.93
N PRO A 7 -16.45 -1.62 -11.23
CA PRO A 7 -15.15 -1.75 -11.95
C PRO A 7 -14.08 -0.74 -11.50
N GLY A 8 -14.45 0.25 -10.69
CA GLY A 8 -13.53 1.23 -10.13
C GLY A 8 -13.21 1.02 -8.65
N GLU A 9 -13.87 0.08 -7.98
CA GLU A 9 -13.74 -0.08 -6.52
C GLU A 9 -12.91 -1.33 -6.18
N PRO A 10 -12.17 -1.31 -5.05
CA PRO A 10 -11.56 -2.50 -4.49
C PRO A 10 -12.59 -3.60 -4.26
N LEU A 11 -12.17 -4.85 -4.45
CA LEU A 11 -13.05 -5.99 -4.15
C LEU A 11 -13.32 -6.05 -2.64
N PRO A 12 -14.58 -6.26 -2.20
CA PRO A 12 -14.87 -6.51 -0.80
C PRO A 12 -14.04 -7.70 -0.30
N ARG A 13 -13.33 -7.51 0.83
CA ARG A 13 -12.46 -8.53 1.45
C ARG A 13 -11.45 -9.15 0.47
N ASP A 14 -10.90 -8.36 -0.46
CA ASP A 14 -9.96 -8.85 -1.48
C ASP A 14 -10.51 -10.03 -2.32
N GLY A 15 -11.85 -10.15 -2.41
CA GLY A 15 -12.53 -11.22 -3.12
C GLY A 15 -12.66 -12.54 -2.35
N GLU A 16 -12.38 -12.56 -1.05
CA GLU A 16 -12.67 -13.69 -0.17
C GLU A 16 -14.19 -13.86 0.11
N PRO A 17 -14.66 -15.10 0.39
CA PRO A 17 -13.89 -16.34 0.47
C PRO A 17 -13.50 -16.89 -0.91
N TYR A 18 -12.34 -17.54 -0.99
CA TYR A 18 -11.93 -18.26 -2.21
C TYR A 18 -12.60 -19.64 -2.29
N PRO A 19 -12.69 -20.24 -3.50
CA PRO A 19 -13.31 -21.56 -3.68
C PRO A 19 -12.71 -22.69 -2.83
N ASP A 20 -11.43 -22.57 -2.47
CA ASP A 20 -10.65 -23.53 -1.68
C ASP A 20 -10.54 -23.17 -0.18
N ASP A 21 -11.20 -22.10 0.29
CA ASP A 21 -11.13 -21.64 1.69
C ASP A 21 -11.49 -22.74 2.71
N GLU A 22 -12.48 -23.57 2.40
CA GLU A 22 -12.91 -24.65 3.29
C GLU A 22 -11.88 -25.79 3.35
N LEU A 23 -11.22 -26.08 2.22
CA LEU A 23 -10.16 -27.08 2.16
C LEU A 23 -8.95 -26.64 2.99
N HIS A 24 -8.49 -25.40 2.82
CA HIS A 24 -7.39 -24.84 3.60
C HIS A 24 -7.72 -24.65 5.10
N ARG A 25 -9.00 -24.44 5.45
CA ARG A 25 -9.45 -24.43 6.86
C ARG A 25 -9.39 -25.83 7.49
N ARG A 26 -9.78 -26.87 6.76
CA ARG A 26 -9.83 -28.27 7.26
C ARG A 26 -8.46 -28.94 7.26
N ARG A 27 -7.66 -28.68 6.24
CA ARG A 27 -6.29 -29.17 6.09
C ARG A 27 -5.39 -27.95 6.20
N ARG A 28 -4.87 -27.69 7.42
CA ARG A 28 -3.84 -26.65 7.57
C ARG A 28 -2.72 -26.99 6.60
N GLY A 29 -2.50 -26.12 5.62
CA GLY A 29 -1.43 -26.26 4.66
C GLY A 29 -0.06 -26.42 5.34
N PRO A 30 0.95 -26.91 4.61
CA PRO A 30 2.28 -27.09 5.17
C PRO A 30 2.77 -25.77 5.79
N LYS A 31 3.29 -25.87 7.02
CA LYS A 31 3.88 -24.70 7.71
C LYS A 31 5.05 -24.17 6.88
N THR A 32 5.28 -22.87 6.96
CA THR A 32 6.52 -22.25 6.47
C THR A 32 7.72 -23.04 7.02
N PRO A 33 8.62 -23.54 6.16
CA PRO A 33 9.74 -24.39 6.61
C PRO A 33 10.65 -23.66 7.63
N GLU A 34 11.02 -24.34 8.73
CA GLU A 34 11.90 -23.79 9.78
C GLU A 34 13.34 -23.56 9.29
N HIS A 35 13.79 -24.35 8.31
CA HIS A 35 15.09 -24.19 7.67
C HIS A 35 14.96 -23.41 6.35
N ARG A 36 15.60 -22.24 6.29
CA ARG A 36 15.74 -21.30 5.15
C ARG A 36 16.35 -21.88 3.86
N HIS A 37 16.56 -23.19 3.74
CA HIS A 37 17.13 -23.78 2.53
C HIS A 37 16.05 -24.00 1.46
N SER A 38 15.67 -22.86 0.87
CA SER A 38 14.95 -22.63 -0.38
C SER A 38 13.44 -22.93 -0.37
N PRO A 39 12.59 -21.96 0.04
CA PRO A 39 11.16 -21.97 -0.32
C PRO A 39 10.99 -22.29 -1.81
N GLY A 40 9.97 -23.08 -2.18
CA GLY A 40 9.67 -23.39 -3.58
C GLY A 40 10.41 -24.59 -4.19
N ARG A 41 11.28 -25.31 -3.46
CA ARG A 41 11.94 -26.52 -3.99
C ARG A 41 10.97 -27.62 -4.42
N ASP A 42 9.98 -27.92 -3.60
CA ASP A 42 8.98 -28.94 -3.93
C ASP A 42 8.11 -28.51 -5.13
N VAL A 43 7.83 -27.21 -5.24
CA VAL A 43 7.19 -26.63 -6.44
C VAL A 43 8.05 -26.88 -7.67
N VAL A 44 9.36 -26.66 -7.58
CA VAL A 44 10.29 -26.91 -8.69
C VAL A 44 10.32 -28.38 -9.10
N LEU A 45 10.30 -29.32 -8.15
CA LEU A 45 10.26 -30.76 -8.47
C LEU A 45 9.01 -31.12 -9.28
N VAL A 46 7.85 -30.61 -8.87
CA VAL A 46 6.59 -30.81 -9.60
C VAL A 46 6.64 -30.18 -10.99
N LEU A 47 7.16 -28.96 -11.11
CA LEU A 47 7.29 -28.26 -12.39
C LEU A 47 8.28 -28.95 -13.34
N ASP A 48 9.45 -29.36 -12.86
CA ASP A 48 10.46 -30.06 -13.66
C ASP A 48 9.90 -31.40 -14.17
N ALA A 49 9.22 -32.17 -13.30
CA ALA A 49 8.57 -33.42 -13.70
C ALA A 49 7.44 -33.21 -14.73
N HIS A 50 6.70 -32.10 -14.62
CA HIS A 50 5.68 -31.72 -15.59
C HIS A 50 6.29 -31.34 -16.95
N PHE A 51 7.29 -30.44 -16.96
CA PHE A 51 7.88 -29.95 -18.20
C PHE A 51 8.77 -30.98 -18.91
N ALA A 52 9.32 -31.96 -18.20
CA ALA A 52 10.06 -33.07 -18.80
C ALA A 52 9.19 -33.96 -19.73
N ARG A 53 7.87 -34.02 -19.50
CA ARG A 53 6.95 -34.85 -20.29
C ARG A 53 6.28 -34.01 -21.38
N ALA A 54 6.63 -34.18 -22.65
CA ALA A 54 6.07 -33.38 -23.76
C ALA A 54 4.54 -33.38 -23.86
N SER A 55 3.88 -34.46 -23.43
CA SER A 55 2.42 -34.63 -23.47
C SER A 55 1.68 -34.14 -22.23
N ALA A 56 2.38 -33.68 -21.18
CA ALA A 56 1.71 -33.32 -19.94
C ALA A 56 0.81 -32.08 -20.11
N LEU A 57 -0.44 -32.21 -19.67
CA LEU A 57 -1.45 -31.17 -19.76
C LEU A 57 -1.41 -30.27 -18.52
N PRO A 58 -1.62 -28.95 -18.65
CA PRO A 58 -1.65 -28.05 -17.49
C PRO A 58 -2.67 -28.46 -16.40
N SER A 59 -3.75 -29.13 -16.80
CA SER A 59 -4.77 -29.64 -15.86
C SER A 59 -4.25 -30.66 -14.86
N GLU A 60 -3.15 -31.34 -15.16
CA GLU A 60 -2.49 -32.26 -14.22
C GLU A 60 -1.90 -31.53 -13.01
N LEU A 61 -1.73 -30.20 -13.09
CA LEU A 61 -1.20 -29.37 -12.01
C LEU A 61 -2.28 -28.71 -11.14
N ALA A 62 -3.57 -28.92 -11.44
CA ALA A 62 -4.67 -28.20 -10.79
C ALA A 62 -4.68 -28.32 -9.26
N ASP A 63 -4.34 -29.50 -8.73
CA ASP A 63 -4.28 -29.77 -7.28
C ASP A 63 -2.87 -30.19 -6.81
N ALA A 64 -1.88 -30.15 -7.72
CA ALA A 64 -0.54 -30.72 -7.47
C ALA A 64 0.27 -29.97 -6.40
N PHE A 65 -0.18 -28.77 -6.02
CA PHE A 65 0.52 -27.89 -5.09
C PHE A 65 -0.20 -27.71 -3.75
N HIS A 66 -1.34 -28.38 -3.53
CA HIS A 66 -2.15 -28.20 -2.32
C HIS A 66 -1.37 -28.51 -1.03
N ASP A 67 -0.62 -29.62 -1.04
CA ASP A 67 0.18 -30.08 0.10
C ASP A 67 1.63 -29.54 0.07
N VAL A 68 1.90 -28.53 -0.77
CA VAL A 68 3.23 -27.92 -0.94
C VAL A 68 3.21 -26.47 -0.47
N TYR A 69 4.27 -26.03 0.19
CA TYR A 69 4.43 -24.61 0.53
C TYR A 69 4.75 -23.79 -0.72
N VAL A 70 3.78 -23.02 -1.20
CA VAL A 70 3.93 -22.12 -2.34
C VAL A 70 4.17 -20.68 -1.85
N PRO A 71 5.32 -20.06 -2.17
CA PRO A 71 5.58 -18.67 -1.80
C PRO A 71 4.69 -17.72 -2.60
N ILE A 72 4.08 -16.75 -1.90
CA ILE A 72 3.25 -15.69 -2.51
C ILE A 72 4.09 -14.54 -3.12
N HIS A 73 5.39 -14.52 -2.84
CA HIS A 73 6.36 -13.57 -3.41
C HIS A 73 7.19 -14.23 -4.51
N GLN A 74 7.91 -13.42 -5.29
CA GLN A 74 8.90 -13.90 -6.25
C GLN A 74 9.80 -14.96 -5.61
N ASN A 75 10.03 -16.04 -6.35
CA ASN A 75 10.94 -17.09 -5.95
C ASN A 75 11.89 -17.44 -7.10
N GLU A 76 13.19 -17.24 -6.87
CA GLU A 76 14.23 -17.47 -7.88
C GLU A 76 14.27 -18.91 -8.39
N HIS A 77 13.93 -19.90 -7.55
CA HIS A 77 13.93 -21.30 -7.97
C HIS A 77 12.77 -21.61 -8.91
N ILE A 78 11.56 -21.09 -8.63
CA ILE A 78 10.41 -21.21 -9.52
C ILE A 78 10.68 -20.48 -10.85
N ALA A 79 11.24 -19.27 -10.79
CA ALA A 79 11.63 -18.52 -11.98
C ALA A 79 12.67 -19.29 -12.82
N ALA A 80 13.71 -19.84 -12.19
CA ALA A 80 14.70 -20.65 -12.88
C ALA A 80 14.10 -21.93 -13.51
N ALA A 81 13.12 -22.56 -12.85
CA ALA A 81 12.42 -23.72 -13.43
C ALA A 81 11.60 -23.33 -14.66
N ALA A 82 10.91 -22.19 -14.61
CA ALA A 82 10.22 -21.61 -15.75
C ALA A 82 11.17 -21.30 -16.92
N GLU A 83 12.37 -20.80 -16.64
CA GLU A 83 13.36 -20.43 -17.66
C GLU A 83 14.06 -21.64 -18.32
N ARG A 84 14.16 -22.78 -17.62
CA ARG A 84 14.71 -24.03 -18.19
C ARG A 84 13.79 -24.68 -19.23
N ALA A 85 12.50 -24.41 -19.17
CA ALA A 85 11.50 -25.01 -20.05
C ALA A 85 11.15 -24.10 -21.25
N ALA A 86 10.50 -24.67 -22.27
CA ALA A 86 10.09 -23.91 -23.45
C ALA A 86 9.10 -22.80 -23.08
N ARG A 87 9.43 -21.53 -23.38
CA ARG A 87 8.69 -20.34 -22.93
C ARG A 87 7.19 -20.38 -23.28
N GLU A 88 6.84 -20.83 -24.48
CA GLU A 88 5.43 -20.96 -24.90
C GLU A 88 4.66 -21.95 -24.04
N ARG A 89 5.29 -23.08 -23.72
CA ARG A 89 4.69 -24.12 -22.88
C ARG A 89 4.49 -23.62 -21.46
N VAL A 90 5.50 -22.98 -20.89
CA VAL A 90 5.44 -22.40 -19.53
C VAL A 90 4.33 -21.36 -19.44
N ARG A 91 4.24 -20.47 -20.44
CA ARG A 91 3.18 -19.47 -20.53
C ARG A 91 1.81 -20.10 -20.69
N HIS A 92 1.67 -21.12 -21.53
CA HIS A 92 0.41 -21.86 -21.69
C HIS A 92 -0.03 -22.48 -20.37
N THR A 93 0.88 -23.13 -19.65
CA THR A 93 0.62 -23.68 -18.30
C THR A 93 0.23 -22.59 -17.31
N GLY A 94 0.97 -21.47 -17.25
CA GLY A 94 0.66 -20.34 -16.38
C GLY A 94 -0.72 -19.74 -16.65
N ARG A 95 -1.05 -19.48 -17.92
CA ARG A 95 -2.38 -19.00 -18.35
C ARG A 95 -3.48 -19.96 -17.92
N TRP A 96 -3.28 -21.26 -18.11
CA TRP A 96 -4.28 -22.26 -17.76
C TRP A 96 -4.53 -22.28 -16.25
N LEU A 97 -3.47 -22.30 -15.44
CA LEU A 97 -3.59 -22.34 -13.98
C LEU A 97 -4.28 -21.09 -13.44
N VAL A 98 -3.91 -19.90 -13.92
CA VAL A 98 -4.54 -18.65 -13.46
C VAL A 98 -6.00 -18.55 -13.90
N ARG A 99 -6.35 -19.08 -15.08
CA ARG A 99 -7.70 -18.94 -15.64
C ARG A 99 -8.68 -20.00 -15.14
N TYR A 100 -8.20 -21.20 -14.84
CA TYR A 100 -9.05 -22.37 -14.56
C TYR A 100 -8.76 -23.04 -13.20
N GLY A 101 -7.68 -22.66 -12.51
CA GLY A 101 -7.35 -23.21 -11.20
C GLY A 101 -8.41 -22.87 -10.15
N THR A 102 -8.73 -23.84 -9.30
CA THR A 102 -9.64 -23.69 -8.15
C THR A 102 -8.91 -23.69 -6.81
N ASP A 103 -7.64 -24.11 -6.80
CA ASP A 103 -6.76 -24.11 -5.64
C ASP A 103 -5.78 -22.92 -5.71
N ARG A 104 -5.68 -22.15 -4.62
CA ARG A 104 -4.87 -20.91 -4.59
C ARG A 104 -3.39 -21.19 -4.75
N CYS A 105 -2.88 -22.35 -4.31
CA CYS A 105 -1.48 -22.72 -4.48
C CYS A 105 -1.18 -22.93 -5.97
N ALA A 106 -2.05 -23.64 -6.70
CA ALA A 106 -1.91 -23.82 -8.14
C ALA A 106 -2.01 -22.50 -8.92
N VAL A 107 -2.95 -21.63 -8.57
CA VAL A 107 -3.07 -20.29 -9.17
C VAL A 107 -1.84 -19.43 -8.89
N THR A 108 -1.29 -19.49 -7.67
CA THR A 108 -0.06 -18.77 -7.28
C THR A 108 1.14 -19.22 -8.12
N VAL A 109 1.30 -20.54 -8.32
CA VAL A 109 2.34 -21.07 -9.22
C VAL A 109 2.10 -20.61 -10.65
N GLY A 110 0.86 -20.67 -11.14
CA GLY A 110 0.50 -20.16 -12.47
C GLY A 110 0.91 -18.71 -12.68
N LEU A 111 0.65 -17.85 -11.69
CA LEU A 111 1.04 -16.44 -11.71
C LEU A 111 2.55 -16.26 -11.64
N ALA A 112 3.28 -17.07 -10.85
CA ALA A 112 4.74 -17.06 -10.83
C ALA A 112 5.36 -17.46 -12.19
N LEU A 113 4.76 -18.40 -12.91
CA LEU A 113 5.17 -18.74 -14.28
C LEU A 113 4.95 -17.56 -15.23
N LEU A 114 3.81 -16.87 -15.13
CA LEU A 114 3.53 -15.68 -15.95
C LEU A 114 4.44 -14.50 -15.58
N ALA A 115 4.84 -14.35 -14.32
CA ALA A 115 5.81 -13.34 -13.91
C ALA A 115 7.20 -13.61 -14.52
N ALA A 116 7.57 -14.89 -14.68
CA ALA A 116 8.86 -15.27 -15.26
C ALA A 116 8.90 -15.13 -16.79
N VAL A 117 7.86 -15.57 -17.51
CA VAL A 117 7.89 -15.67 -18.99
C VAL A 117 6.78 -14.94 -19.74
N GLY A 118 5.85 -14.29 -19.03
CA GLY A 118 4.70 -13.58 -19.58
C GLY A 118 5.07 -12.40 -20.51
N THR A 119 4.08 -11.89 -21.23
CA THR A 119 4.18 -10.73 -22.15
C THR A 119 3.01 -9.78 -21.92
N ALA A 120 3.00 -8.66 -22.64
CA ALA A 120 1.89 -7.69 -22.59
C ALA A 120 0.51 -8.32 -22.83
N ASP A 121 0.40 -9.36 -23.66
CA ASP A 121 -0.85 -10.12 -23.87
C ASP A 121 -1.40 -10.76 -22.58
N ASP A 122 -0.56 -10.97 -21.58
CA ASP A 122 -0.92 -11.56 -20.28
C ASP A 122 -1.42 -10.51 -19.29
N ILE A 123 -1.24 -9.20 -19.56
CA ILE A 123 -1.62 -8.11 -18.65
C ILE A 123 -3.09 -8.21 -18.20
N PRO A 124 -4.09 -8.38 -19.10
CA PRO A 124 -5.48 -8.45 -18.65
C PRO A 124 -5.78 -9.62 -17.70
N LEU A 125 -5.10 -10.75 -17.89
CA LEU A 125 -5.24 -11.92 -17.02
C LEU A 125 -4.59 -11.65 -15.65
N ILE A 126 -3.39 -11.08 -15.65
CA ILE A 126 -2.66 -10.72 -14.42
C ILE A 126 -3.40 -9.64 -13.63
N GLN A 127 -3.95 -8.62 -14.31
CA GLN A 127 -4.78 -7.59 -13.68
C GLN A 127 -6.00 -8.19 -13.01
N THR A 128 -6.70 -9.11 -13.69
CA THR A 128 -7.90 -9.75 -13.15
C THR A 128 -7.60 -10.54 -11.88
N ILE A 129 -6.53 -11.36 -11.87
CA ILE A 129 -6.17 -12.13 -10.68
C ILE A 129 -5.55 -11.25 -9.59
N GLY A 130 -4.84 -10.17 -9.96
CA GLY A 130 -4.22 -9.24 -9.02
C GLY A 130 -5.22 -8.46 -8.16
N LEU A 131 -6.49 -8.35 -8.58
CA LEU A 131 -7.57 -7.80 -7.75
C LEU A 131 -7.83 -8.64 -6.49
N LEU A 132 -7.44 -9.91 -6.48
CA LEU A 132 -7.47 -10.78 -5.31
C LEU A 132 -6.17 -10.59 -4.50
N SER A 133 -5.95 -9.34 -4.09
CA SER A 133 -4.62 -8.83 -3.72
C SER A 133 -3.98 -9.50 -2.51
N ASN A 134 -4.79 -10.01 -1.57
CA ASN A 134 -4.29 -10.65 -0.35
C ASN A 134 -3.38 -11.85 -0.64
N SER A 135 -3.64 -12.60 -1.71
CA SER A 135 -2.84 -13.78 -2.07
C SER A 135 -2.02 -13.61 -3.34
N PHE A 136 -2.50 -12.82 -4.29
CA PHE A 136 -1.89 -12.74 -5.63
C PHE A 136 -1.25 -11.38 -5.93
N GLY A 137 -1.46 -10.38 -5.06
CA GLY A 137 -0.93 -9.02 -5.21
C GLY A 137 0.59 -8.95 -5.40
N PRO A 138 1.43 -9.61 -4.57
CA PRO A 138 2.87 -9.49 -4.70
C PRO A 138 3.41 -10.03 -6.03
N LEU A 139 2.95 -11.20 -6.47
CA LEU A 139 3.37 -11.78 -7.76
C LEU A 139 2.77 -11.04 -8.96
N ALA A 140 1.56 -10.50 -8.85
CA ALA A 140 0.98 -9.67 -9.90
C ALA A 140 1.79 -8.38 -10.09
N ALA A 141 2.12 -7.69 -8.99
CA ALA A 141 2.98 -6.50 -9.02
C ALA A 141 4.35 -6.83 -9.63
N HIS A 142 4.99 -7.92 -9.18
CA HIS A 142 6.27 -8.37 -9.74
C HIS A 142 6.20 -8.73 -11.24
N ALA A 143 5.09 -9.33 -11.70
CA ALA A 143 4.91 -9.64 -13.11
C ALA A 143 4.88 -8.37 -13.97
N PHE A 144 4.23 -7.30 -13.49
CA PHE A 144 4.17 -6.03 -14.22
C PHE A 144 5.50 -5.29 -14.24
N GLU A 145 6.34 -5.38 -13.21
CA GLU A 145 7.69 -4.78 -13.22
C GLU A 145 8.55 -5.22 -14.42
N ARG A 146 8.24 -6.38 -15.02
CA ARG A 146 9.02 -7.01 -16.08
C ARG A 146 8.40 -6.90 -17.47
N GLN A 147 7.24 -6.25 -17.59
CA GLN A 147 6.47 -6.22 -18.84
C GLN A 147 6.40 -4.82 -19.44
N ALA A 148 6.45 -4.74 -20.77
CA ALA A 148 6.07 -3.52 -21.47
C ALA A 148 4.59 -3.20 -21.20
N GLY A 149 4.28 -1.95 -20.85
CA GLY A 149 2.95 -1.56 -20.36
C GLY A 149 2.71 -1.86 -18.87
N GLY A 150 3.75 -2.30 -18.15
CA GLY A 150 3.66 -2.69 -16.75
C GLY A 150 3.35 -1.53 -15.80
N VAL A 151 3.85 -0.32 -16.07
CA VAL A 151 3.58 0.87 -15.25
C VAL A 151 2.10 1.22 -15.32
N GLU A 152 1.51 1.24 -16.51
CA GLU A 152 0.09 1.50 -16.71
C GLU A 152 -0.76 0.41 -16.03
N ALA A 153 -0.32 -0.85 -16.09
CA ALA A 153 -0.99 -1.95 -15.42
C ALA A 153 -0.93 -1.85 -13.89
N LEU A 154 0.20 -1.43 -13.33
CA LEU A 154 0.38 -1.15 -11.90
C LEU A 154 -0.49 0.02 -11.45
N LEU A 155 -0.48 1.13 -12.18
CA LEU A 155 -1.34 2.29 -11.87
C LEU A 155 -2.83 1.89 -11.91
N TRP A 156 -3.24 1.10 -12.91
CA TRP A 156 -4.60 0.58 -12.98
C TRP A 156 -4.95 -0.27 -11.75
N LEU A 157 -4.01 -1.10 -11.28
CA LEU A 157 -4.23 -1.97 -10.13
C LEU A 157 -4.23 -1.17 -8.82
N ALA A 158 -3.35 -0.17 -8.67
CA ALA A 158 -3.21 0.66 -7.47
C ALA A 158 -4.50 1.45 -7.12
N GLU A 159 -5.30 1.75 -8.14
CA GLU A 159 -6.62 2.38 -8.01
C GLU A 159 -7.71 1.41 -7.51
N ARG A 160 -7.43 0.10 -7.51
CA ARG A 160 -8.41 -0.99 -7.32
C ARG A 160 -8.03 -1.96 -6.23
N VAL A 161 -7.00 -1.67 -5.46
CA VAL A 161 -6.55 -2.46 -4.32
C VAL A 161 -6.35 -1.57 -3.10
N THR A 162 -6.53 -2.16 -1.92
CA THR A 162 -6.35 -1.53 -0.61
C THR A 162 -5.44 -2.40 0.25
N GLY A 163 -5.07 -1.90 1.44
CA GLY A 163 -4.24 -2.64 2.40
C GLY A 163 -2.95 -3.20 1.78
N TRP A 164 -2.64 -4.48 2.04
CA TRP A 164 -1.42 -5.13 1.53
C TRP A 164 -1.31 -5.12 0.00
N GLY A 165 -2.44 -5.22 -0.72
CA GLY A 165 -2.45 -5.11 -2.17
C GLY A 165 -1.85 -3.80 -2.65
N ARG A 166 -2.27 -2.69 -2.03
CA ARG A 166 -1.76 -1.36 -2.33
C ARG A 166 -0.28 -1.23 -1.97
N VAL A 167 0.15 -1.79 -0.83
CA VAL A 167 1.57 -1.83 -0.45
C VAL A 167 2.41 -2.45 -1.57
N TYR A 168 2.08 -3.65 -2.03
CA TYR A 168 2.87 -4.34 -3.05
C TYR A 168 2.94 -3.58 -4.38
N VAL A 169 1.82 -2.98 -4.81
CA VAL A 169 1.74 -2.25 -6.08
C VAL A 169 2.47 -0.91 -6.02
N VAL A 170 2.31 -0.15 -4.93
CA VAL A 170 2.98 1.15 -4.77
C VAL A 170 4.48 0.96 -4.60
N GLU A 171 4.93 -0.06 -3.86
CA GLU A 171 6.35 -0.38 -3.77
C GLU A 171 6.92 -0.81 -5.14
N ALA A 172 6.17 -1.53 -5.97
CA ALA A 172 6.58 -1.86 -7.33
C ALA A 172 6.73 -0.60 -8.20
N LEU A 173 5.78 0.33 -8.13
CA LEU A 173 5.89 1.64 -8.80
C LEU A 173 7.12 2.41 -8.32
N CYS A 174 7.40 2.39 -7.02
CA CYS A 174 8.60 3.03 -6.46
C CYS A 174 9.90 2.35 -6.93
N ARG A 175 9.93 1.02 -7.06
CA ARG A 175 11.10 0.29 -7.60
C ARG A 175 11.36 0.58 -9.07
N LEU A 176 10.31 0.78 -9.87
CA LEU A 176 10.43 1.12 -11.28
C LEU A 176 10.92 2.55 -11.50
N ASP A 177 10.58 3.49 -10.59
CA ASP A 177 10.94 4.91 -10.69
C ASP A 177 10.64 5.50 -12.08
N ASP A 178 9.48 5.11 -12.64
CA ASP A 178 9.08 5.57 -13.96
C ASP A 178 8.46 6.98 -13.86
N PRO A 179 8.95 7.98 -14.62
CA PRO A 179 8.43 9.35 -14.58
C PRO A 179 6.93 9.46 -14.88
N THR A 180 6.35 8.51 -15.64
CA THR A 180 4.92 8.51 -15.96
C THR A 180 4.03 8.22 -14.74
N ALA A 181 4.57 7.53 -13.72
CA ALA A 181 3.87 7.28 -12.45
C ALA A 181 3.96 8.46 -11.48
N ARG A 182 4.92 9.38 -11.66
CA ARG A 182 5.16 10.49 -10.73
C ARG A 182 3.92 11.35 -10.45
N PRO A 183 3.11 11.78 -11.43
CA PRO A 183 1.92 12.58 -11.17
C PRO A 183 0.91 11.87 -10.27
N TRP A 184 0.79 10.54 -10.41
CA TRP A 184 -0.08 9.72 -9.58
C TRP A 184 0.50 9.53 -8.18
N LEU A 185 1.80 9.26 -8.08
CA LEU A 185 2.51 9.10 -6.80
C LEU A 185 2.38 10.35 -5.91
N LEU A 186 2.38 11.55 -6.50
CA LEU A 186 2.25 12.84 -5.80
C LEU A 186 0.83 13.18 -5.32
N ARG A 187 -0.20 12.40 -5.71
CA ARG A 187 -1.60 12.75 -5.43
C ARG A 187 -2.40 11.62 -4.80
N ARG A 188 -2.09 10.37 -5.15
CA ARG A 188 -3.02 9.24 -4.94
C ARG A 188 -2.40 8.02 -4.27
N ALA A 189 -1.09 7.99 -4.08
CA ALA A 189 -0.39 6.83 -3.53
C ALA A 189 -0.86 6.42 -2.12
N CYS A 190 -1.23 7.39 -1.29
CA CYS A 190 -1.69 7.16 0.08
C CYS A 190 -3.16 7.49 0.17
N ASP A 191 -3.97 6.52 0.61
CA ASP A 191 -5.41 6.63 0.81
C ASP A 191 -5.80 6.88 2.28
N GLY A 192 -4.83 6.86 3.20
CA GLY A 192 -5.05 7.04 4.63
C GLY A 192 -5.08 5.73 5.45
N ASP A 193 -4.95 4.57 4.81
CA ASP A 193 -4.70 3.30 5.50
C ASP A 193 -3.37 3.32 6.28
N PHE A 194 -3.29 2.64 7.43
CA PHE A 194 -2.09 2.59 8.27
C PHE A 194 -0.92 1.83 7.60
N LEU A 195 -1.23 0.90 6.69
CA LEU A 195 -0.22 0.17 5.91
C LEU A 195 0.53 1.09 4.93
N ASN A 196 0.04 2.31 4.67
CA ASN A 196 0.77 3.30 3.88
C ASN A 196 2.13 3.65 4.51
N GLY A 197 2.30 3.46 5.82
CA GLY A 197 3.59 3.64 6.51
C GLY A 197 4.74 2.79 5.95
N TYR A 198 4.46 1.66 5.29
CA TYR A 198 5.48 0.83 4.64
C TYR A 198 6.14 1.51 3.43
N PHE A 199 5.40 2.38 2.72
CA PHE A 199 5.88 2.95 1.45
C PHE A 199 5.84 4.47 1.38
N ALA A 200 5.24 5.18 2.33
CA ALA A 200 5.08 6.64 2.27
C ALA A 200 6.41 7.38 2.03
N GLY A 201 7.47 7.03 2.77
CA GLY A 201 8.78 7.66 2.56
C GLY A 201 9.46 7.24 1.25
N ASN A 202 9.20 6.05 0.73
CA ASN A 202 9.64 5.65 -0.62
C ASN A 202 8.96 6.52 -1.68
N VAL A 203 7.64 6.75 -1.55
CA VAL A 203 6.89 7.66 -2.43
C VAL A 203 7.45 9.07 -2.37
N ALA A 204 7.68 9.62 -1.17
CA ALA A 204 8.24 10.97 -1.01
C ALA A 204 9.64 11.11 -1.64
N THR A 205 10.42 10.03 -1.66
CA THR A 205 11.76 9.98 -2.25
C THR A 205 11.69 9.86 -3.77
N VAL A 206 11.01 8.83 -4.29
CA VAL A 206 10.91 8.51 -5.72
C VAL A 206 10.14 9.58 -6.49
N ALA A 207 9.04 10.08 -5.93
CA ALA A 207 8.27 11.15 -6.56
C ALA A 207 8.98 12.52 -6.47
N LYS A 208 10.13 12.59 -5.80
CA LYS A 208 10.93 13.79 -5.54
C LYS A 208 10.06 14.93 -5.02
N LEU A 209 9.38 14.65 -3.90
CA LEU A 209 8.37 15.55 -3.36
C LEU A 209 8.92 16.97 -3.11
N HIS A 210 10.16 17.07 -2.62
CA HIS A 210 10.85 18.33 -2.39
C HIS A 210 11.03 19.20 -3.64
N GLU A 211 11.06 18.62 -4.84
CA GLU A 211 11.15 19.37 -6.11
C GLU A 211 9.78 19.90 -6.57
N ALA A 212 8.69 19.26 -6.14
CA ALA A 212 7.33 19.59 -6.57
C ALA A 212 6.64 20.62 -5.65
N LEU A 213 7.33 21.14 -4.63
CA LEU A 213 6.74 22.03 -3.63
C LEU A 213 6.19 23.35 -4.20
N ALA A 214 6.73 23.82 -5.33
CA ALA A 214 6.24 25.03 -5.99
C ALA A 214 4.84 24.86 -6.60
N ASP A 215 4.40 23.63 -6.84
CA ASP A 215 3.10 23.34 -7.46
C ASP A 215 1.96 23.31 -6.42
N LEU A 216 2.27 23.26 -5.12
CA LEU A 216 1.29 23.17 -4.03
C LEU A 216 0.30 24.34 -4.00
N ASP A 217 0.73 25.55 -4.39
CA ASP A 217 -0.13 26.74 -4.48
C ASP A 217 -1.33 26.56 -5.42
N ARG A 218 -1.26 25.61 -6.36
CA ARG A 218 -2.25 25.43 -7.43
C ARG A 218 -2.94 24.07 -7.39
N ASP A 219 -2.57 23.23 -6.44
CA ASP A 219 -2.99 21.83 -6.40
C ASP A 219 -3.35 21.39 -4.98
N SER A 220 -4.62 21.57 -4.63
CA SER A 220 -5.13 21.17 -3.31
C SER A 220 -5.10 19.66 -3.08
N GLU A 221 -5.20 18.85 -4.13
CA GLU A 221 -5.12 17.38 -4.02
C GLU A 221 -3.70 16.98 -3.62
N MET A 222 -2.69 17.61 -4.22
CA MET A 222 -1.31 17.42 -3.84
C MET A 222 -1.03 17.88 -2.41
N VAL A 223 -1.55 19.03 -1.97
CA VAL A 223 -1.40 19.48 -0.57
C VAL A 223 -1.96 18.43 0.41
N ASP A 224 -3.16 17.91 0.12
CA ASP A 224 -3.78 16.88 0.97
C ASP A 224 -2.96 15.59 0.98
N HIS A 225 -2.48 15.14 -0.18
CA HIS A 225 -1.65 13.94 -0.28
C HIS A 225 -0.31 14.09 0.43
N VAL A 226 0.34 15.25 0.32
CA VAL A 226 1.57 15.58 1.07
C VAL A 226 1.31 15.53 2.58
N GLY A 227 0.18 16.07 3.04
CA GLY A 227 -0.23 15.97 4.44
C GLY A 227 -0.34 14.51 4.88
N ARG A 228 -0.97 13.64 4.08
CA ARG A 228 -1.04 12.19 4.37
C ARG A 228 0.34 11.56 4.43
N LEU A 229 1.24 11.84 3.47
CA LEU A 229 2.60 11.30 3.47
C LEU A 229 3.36 11.70 4.74
N LEU A 230 3.32 12.98 5.11
CA LEU A 230 3.97 13.50 6.31
C LEU A 230 3.41 12.84 7.57
N HIS A 231 2.08 12.70 7.67
CA HIS A 231 1.43 12.03 8.78
C HIS A 231 1.89 10.56 8.88
N GLN A 232 1.89 9.81 7.79
CA GLN A 232 2.36 8.42 7.80
C GLN A 232 3.84 8.35 8.24
N MET A 233 4.68 9.26 7.76
CA MET A 233 6.11 9.30 8.13
C MET A 233 6.37 9.76 9.58
N SER A 234 5.41 10.41 10.24
CA SER A 234 5.50 10.76 11.67
C SER A 234 5.21 9.57 12.59
N ASP A 235 4.41 8.60 12.16
CA ASP A 235 3.91 7.49 13.00
C ASP A 235 4.36 6.08 12.51
N CYS A 236 5.21 5.98 11.47
CA CYS A 236 5.61 4.69 10.87
C CYS A 236 6.77 3.97 11.58
N GLY A 237 6.93 4.13 12.90
CA GLY A 237 8.01 3.50 13.67
C GLY A 237 8.09 1.99 13.46
N GLY A 238 9.13 1.52 12.75
CA GLY A 238 9.35 0.10 12.47
C GLY A 238 8.74 -0.44 11.17
N MET A 239 8.02 0.37 10.39
CA MET A 239 7.45 -0.03 9.09
C MET A 239 8.27 0.48 7.89
N GLY A 240 8.63 1.76 7.88
CA GLY A 240 9.23 2.42 6.73
C GLY A 240 10.10 3.63 7.08
N LEU A 241 10.41 4.44 6.07
CA LEU A 241 11.24 5.64 6.21
C LEU A 241 10.48 6.75 6.95
N THR A 242 10.97 7.10 8.14
CA THR A 242 10.39 8.14 9.01
C THR A 242 10.80 9.56 8.61
N LEU A 243 10.13 10.58 9.15
CA LEU A 243 10.53 11.99 9.00
C LEU A 243 11.99 12.23 9.41
N ALA A 244 12.45 11.63 10.51
CA ALA A 244 13.83 11.72 10.98
C ALA A 244 14.88 11.33 9.93
N HIS A 245 14.54 10.39 9.03
CA HIS A 245 15.46 9.83 8.05
C HIS A 245 15.23 10.34 6.63
N TYR A 246 14.20 11.17 6.41
CA TYR A 246 13.94 11.80 5.12
C TYR A 246 14.70 13.13 5.01
N PRO A 247 15.66 13.29 4.08
CA PRO A 247 16.56 14.46 4.05
C PRO A 247 15.86 15.81 3.86
N HIS A 248 14.64 15.81 3.33
CA HIS A 248 13.88 17.02 3.00
C HIS A 248 12.69 17.25 3.94
N SER A 249 12.62 16.58 5.09
CA SER A 249 11.47 16.67 6.01
C SER A 249 11.15 18.11 6.40
N ALA A 250 12.13 18.89 6.84
CA ALA A 250 11.91 20.27 7.25
C ALA A 250 11.31 21.13 6.13
N SER A 251 11.87 21.07 4.91
CA SER A 251 11.39 21.90 3.79
C SER A 251 9.99 21.48 3.32
N VAL A 252 9.68 20.19 3.32
CA VAL A 252 8.36 19.67 2.96
C VAL A 252 7.32 20.02 4.03
N LEU A 253 7.66 19.91 5.33
CA LEU A 253 6.80 20.35 6.44
C LEU A 253 6.50 21.84 6.37
N GLU A 254 7.51 22.68 6.13
CA GLU A 254 7.37 24.14 6.00
C GLU A 254 6.48 24.51 4.82
N ALA A 255 6.67 23.85 3.68
CA ALA A 255 5.82 24.05 2.52
C ALA A 255 4.38 23.62 2.83
N HIS A 256 4.14 22.43 3.38
CA HIS A 256 2.80 21.98 3.71
C HIS A 256 2.10 22.93 4.71
N ALA A 257 2.78 23.34 5.78
CA ALA A 257 2.26 24.27 6.78
C ALA A 257 1.82 25.61 6.17
N ARG A 258 2.58 26.13 5.19
CA ARG A 258 2.25 27.37 4.47
C ARG A 258 0.99 27.25 3.62
N HIS A 259 0.81 26.12 2.92
CA HIS A 259 -0.25 25.97 1.93
C HIS A 259 -1.55 25.45 2.52
N VAL A 260 -1.50 24.55 3.51
CA VAL A 260 -2.70 23.89 4.05
C VAL A 260 -3.68 24.90 4.67
N GLY A 261 -3.15 25.97 5.29
CA GLY A 261 -3.96 27.05 5.86
C GLY A 261 -4.61 27.97 4.81
N LEU A 262 -4.24 27.87 3.53
CA LEU A 262 -4.91 28.59 2.44
C LEU A 262 -6.12 27.82 1.89
N LEU A 263 -6.23 26.54 2.23
CA LEU A 263 -7.35 25.69 1.85
C LEU A 263 -8.51 25.81 2.84
N GLY A 264 -9.71 25.45 2.39
CA GLY A 264 -10.87 25.31 3.27
C GLY A 264 -10.72 24.13 4.23
N PRO A 265 -11.31 24.19 5.43
CA PRO A 265 -11.21 23.11 6.40
C PRO A 265 -11.97 21.86 5.93
N THR A 266 -11.39 20.69 6.20
CA THR A 266 -12.06 19.39 6.15
C THR A 266 -11.72 18.60 7.40
N ILE A 267 -12.54 17.62 7.77
CA ILE A 267 -12.26 16.70 8.90
C ILE A 267 -10.87 16.08 8.74
N GLU A 268 -10.52 15.68 7.53
CA GLU A 268 -9.24 15.07 7.24
C GLU A 268 -8.06 16.04 7.35
N ARG A 269 -8.17 17.25 6.80
CA ARG A 269 -7.10 18.26 6.94
C ARG A 269 -6.89 18.60 8.41
N TYR A 270 -7.97 18.79 9.16
CA TYR A 270 -7.89 19.04 10.60
C TYR A 270 -7.16 17.90 11.31
N PHE A 271 -7.52 16.66 11.00
CA PHE A 271 -6.90 15.48 11.58
C PHE A 271 -5.39 15.42 11.29
N THR A 272 -5.02 15.52 10.03
CA THR A 272 -3.64 15.49 9.56
C THR A 272 -2.80 16.58 10.25
N ILE A 273 -3.29 17.82 10.28
CA ILE A 273 -2.58 18.93 10.93
C ILE A 273 -2.44 18.69 12.44
N ALA A 274 -3.49 18.20 13.11
CA ALA A 274 -3.44 17.92 14.55
C ALA A 274 -2.41 16.83 14.89
N VAL A 275 -2.32 15.76 14.11
CA VAL A 275 -1.32 14.71 14.33
C VAL A 275 0.10 15.24 14.08
N LEU A 276 0.31 16.02 13.02
CA LEU A 276 1.61 16.64 12.76
C LEU A 276 2.02 17.63 13.86
N ALA A 277 1.08 18.47 14.33
CA ALA A 277 1.33 19.39 15.44
C ALA A 277 1.66 18.64 16.74
N GLN A 278 1.03 17.49 16.97
CA GLN A 278 1.35 16.63 18.10
C GLN A 278 2.76 16.07 18.00
N HIS A 279 3.14 15.48 16.86
CA HIS A 279 4.49 14.96 16.64
C HIS A 279 5.55 16.03 16.93
N LEU A 280 5.32 17.26 16.44
CA LEU A 280 6.19 18.41 16.70
C LEU A 280 6.18 18.92 18.15
N THR A 281 5.24 18.47 18.97
CA THR A 281 5.13 18.83 20.39
C THR A 281 5.74 17.77 21.30
N THR A 282 5.54 16.48 20.98
CA THR A 282 5.93 15.36 21.84
C THR A 282 7.32 14.83 21.53
N GLU A 283 7.72 14.86 20.27
CA GLU A 283 9.00 14.31 19.83
C GLU A 283 10.09 15.37 19.79
N PRO A 284 11.37 14.98 19.94
CA PRO A 284 12.48 15.91 19.78
C PRO A 284 12.61 16.37 18.31
N PRO A 285 13.23 17.54 18.03
CA PRO A 285 13.34 18.09 16.67
C PRO A 285 13.91 17.13 15.62
N GLU A 286 14.85 16.27 16.04
CA GLU A 286 15.49 15.25 15.21
C GLU A 286 14.48 14.24 14.67
N ALA A 287 13.43 13.91 15.43
CA ALA A 287 12.39 12.98 14.99
C ALA A 287 11.55 13.53 13.83
N ALA A 288 11.46 14.86 13.70
CA ALA A 288 10.83 15.55 12.58
C ALA A 288 11.84 15.94 11.46
N GLY A 289 13.13 15.63 11.64
CA GLY A 289 14.18 16.01 10.70
C GLY A 289 14.39 17.53 10.60
N CYS A 290 14.23 18.26 11.71
CA CYS A 290 14.32 19.72 11.73
C CYS A 290 15.12 20.25 12.94
N THR A 291 15.43 21.55 12.93
CA THR A 291 16.03 22.23 14.09
C THR A 291 14.96 22.62 15.13
N ALA A 292 15.35 22.90 16.38
CA ALA A 292 14.42 23.35 17.42
C ALA A 292 13.63 24.61 17.02
N ALA A 293 14.28 25.58 16.36
CA ALA A 293 13.62 26.79 15.88
C ALA A 293 12.59 26.50 14.78
N GLN A 294 12.90 25.59 13.86
CA GLN A 294 11.95 25.14 12.84
C GLN A 294 10.79 24.37 13.44
N GLN A 295 11.06 23.48 14.40
CA GLN A 295 10.02 22.73 15.11
C GLN A 295 9.01 23.67 15.78
N GLU A 296 9.50 24.69 16.49
CA GLU A 296 8.65 25.68 17.15
C GLU A 296 7.82 26.49 16.15
N ALA A 297 8.43 26.96 15.06
CA ALA A 297 7.73 27.72 14.02
C ALA A 297 6.66 26.88 13.29
N LEU A 298 6.97 25.62 12.96
CA LEU A 298 6.04 24.67 12.35
C LEU A 298 4.85 24.39 13.28
N ARG A 299 5.14 24.08 14.55
CA ARG A 299 4.11 23.84 15.56
C ARG A 299 3.20 25.06 15.69
N ALA A 300 3.75 26.26 15.80
CA ALA A 300 2.98 27.49 15.90
C ALA A 300 2.07 27.69 14.66
N THR A 301 2.61 27.49 13.47
CA THR A 301 1.85 27.64 12.21
C THR A 301 0.67 26.66 12.13
N TYR A 302 0.88 25.39 12.48
CA TYR A 302 -0.20 24.40 12.46
C TYR A 302 -1.26 24.68 13.53
N LEU A 303 -0.87 25.04 14.75
CA LEU A 303 -1.81 25.38 15.82
C LEU A 303 -2.64 26.62 15.46
N GLU A 304 -2.02 27.63 14.85
CA GLU A 304 -2.74 28.82 14.38
C GLU A 304 -3.84 28.45 13.38
N VAL A 305 -3.57 27.52 12.44
CA VAL A 305 -4.59 27.04 11.50
C VAL A 305 -5.73 26.31 12.22
N LEU A 306 -5.41 25.41 13.16
CA LEU A 306 -6.41 24.64 13.90
C LEU A 306 -7.33 25.52 14.77
N ASP A 307 -6.82 26.64 15.28
CA ASP A 307 -7.54 27.56 16.17
C ASP A 307 -8.46 28.55 15.44
N ARG A 308 -8.37 28.63 14.11
CA ARG A 308 -9.30 29.41 13.28
C ARG A 308 -10.73 28.93 13.46
N GLU A 309 -11.67 29.86 13.39
CA GLU A 309 -13.08 29.59 13.68
C GLU A 309 -13.66 28.51 12.75
N GLU A 310 -13.42 28.64 11.45
CA GLU A 310 -13.92 27.70 10.44
C GLU A 310 -13.33 26.29 10.59
N TRP A 311 -12.08 26.18 11.04
CA TRP A 311 -11.41 24.89 11.30
C TRP A 311 -11.94 24.23 12.56
N THR A 312 -12.12 25.02 13.62
CA THR A 312 -12.76 24.58 14.87
C THR A 312 -14.19 24.09 14.62
N GLN A 313 -14.97 24.80 13.80
CA GLN A 313 -16.33 24.38 13.44
C GLN A 313 -16.34 23.05 12.67
N ALA A 314 -15.41 22.86 11.73
CA ALA A 314 -15.30 21.60 10.99
C ALA A 314 -14.99 20.40 11.90
N ALA A 315 -14.07 20.56 12.86
CA ALA A 315 -13.76 19.52 13.84
C ALA A 315 -14.95 19.18 14.75
N ARG A 316 -15.67 20.20 15.25
CA ARG A 316 -16.88 20.02 16.07
C ARG A 316 -18.00 19.35 15.29
N ALA A 317 -18.19 19.74 14.02
CA ALA A 317 -19.16 19.09 13.14
C ALA A 317 -18.83 17.61 12.95
N GLY A 318 -17.56 17.26 12.71
CA GLY A 318 -17.12 15.87 12.61
C GLY A 318 -17.36 15.07 13.90
N LEU A 319 -17.08 15.66 15.06
CA LEU A 319 -17.38 15.03 16.35
C LEU A 319 -18.89 14.82 16.56
N ALA A 320 -19.72 15.78 16.15
CA ALA A 320 -21.18 15.68 16.26
C ALA A 320 -21.77 14.59 15.33
N THR A 321 -21.10 14.28 14.23
CA THR A 321 -21.44 13.17 13.33
C THR A 321 -20.78 11.85 13.70
N ASP A 322 -20.15 11.78 14.88
CA ASP A 322 -19.46 10.60 15.40
C ASP A 322 -18.34 10.08 14.46
N ASP A 323 -17.59 11.01 13.86
CA ASP A 323 -16.41 10.67 13.06
C ASP A 323 -15.30 10.06 13.94
N ASP A 324 -14.81 8.87 13.56
CA ASP A 324 -13.83 8.11 14.33
C ASP A 324 -12.52 8.87 14.57
N ARG A 325 -12.09 9.68 13.59
CA ARG A 325 -10.83 10.44 13.68
C ARG A 325 -10.97 11.58 14.67
N MET A 326 -12.11 12.29 14.64
CA MET A 326 -12.38 13.36 15.59
C MET A 326 -12.58 12.84 17.01
N ARG A 327 -13.26 11.69 17.17
CA ARG A 327 -13.40 11.03 18.47
C ARG A 327 -12.04 10.65 19.04
N TRP A 328 -11.20 9.99 18.23
CA TRP A 328 -9.84 9.62 18.63
C TRP A 328 -9.00 10.84 19.02
N LEU A 329 -9.06 11.93 18.25
CA LEU A 329 -8.34 13.17 18.59
C LEU A 329 -8.80 13.76 19.92
N ALA A 330 -10.11 13.84 20.13
CA ALA A 330 -10.69 14.37 21.36
C ALA A 330 -10.24 13.57 22.59
N ASP A 331 -10.22 12.24 22.47
CA ASP A 331 -9.89 11.34 23.58
C ASP A 331 -8.39 11.25 23.88
N HIS A 332 -7.52 11.35 22.85
CA HIS A 332 -6.10 11.01 23.01
C HIS A 332 -5.14 12.19 22.85
N ARG A 333 -5.50 13.24 22.10
CA ARG A 333 -4.55 14.27 21.64
C ARG A 333 -4.93 15.69 22.03
N ALA A 334 -6.23 16.00 22.06
CA ALA A 334 -6.73 17.33 22.37
C ALA A 334 -6.25 17.90 23.73
N PRO A 335 -6.16 17.11 24.83
CA PRO A 335 -5.68 17.63 26.10
C PRO A 335 -4.21 18.08 26.07
N GLN A 336 -3.38 17.46 25.24
CA GLN A 336 -1.96 17.78 25.11
C GLN A 336 -1.74 19.03 24.25
N LEU A 337 -2.55 19.17 23.20
CA LEU A 337 -2.46 20.28 22.24
C LEU A 337 -3.32 21.50 22.63
N ARG A 338 -4.22 21.36 23.61
CA ARG A 338 -5.19 22.39 24.02
C ARG A 338 -6.01 22.95 22.86
N LEU A 339 -6.43 22.07 21.95
CA LEU A 339 -7.14 22.47 20.73
C LEU A 339 -8.50 23.09 21.07
N ARG A 340 -8.73 24.33 20.61
CA ARG A 340 -9.98 25.08 20.85
C ARG A 340 -11.26 24.35 20.40
N ALA A 341 -11.14 23.41 19.46
CA ALA A 341 -12.24 22.59 18.99
C ALA A 341 -12.83 21.67 20.07
N PHE A 342 -12.00 21.21 21.00
CA PHE A 342 -12.37 20.24 22.03
C PHE A 342 -12.16 20.89 23.40
N PRO A 343 -13.23 21.29 24.09
CA PRO A 343 -13.07 21.78 25.47
C PRO A 343 -12.44 20.67 26.31
N ASP A 344 -11.58 21.05 27.27
CA ASP A 344 -11.07 20.11 28.26
C ASP A 344 -12.27 19.37 28.87
N ARG A 345 -12.37 18.06 28.60
CA ARG A 345 -13.26 17.20 29.38
C ARG A 345 -12.65 17.23 30.77
N GLY A 346 -13.25 18.02 31.67
CA GLY A 346 -12.91 17.98 33.09
C GLY A 346 -12.88 16.51 33.50
N SER A 347 -11.89 16.13 34.30
CA SER A 347 -11.86 14.80 34.93
C SER A 347 -13.26 14.50 35.43
N ASP A 348 -13.93 13.50 34.85
CA ASP A 348 -15.14 12.96 35.44
C ASP A 348 -14.71 12.53 36.84
N ALA A 349 -15.09 13.35 37.83
CA ALA A 349 -14.97 12.99 39.22
C ALA A 349 -15.85 11.75 39.39
N GLU A 350 -15.21 10.62 39.67
CA GLU A 350 -15.88 9.44 40.19
C GLU A 350 -16.70 9.86 41.42
N ASP A 351 -18.02 9.84 41.29
CA ASP A 351 -18.97 9.81 42.42
C ASP A 351 -19.42 8.37 42.66
#